data_AF-A0A8B6CGB6-F1
#
_entry.id   AF-A0A8B6CGB6-F1
#
_cell.length_a   1.000
_cell.length_b   1.000
_cell.length_c   1.000
_cell.angle_alpha   90.00
_cell.angle_beta   90.00
_cell.angle_gamma   90.00
#
_symmetry.space_group_name_H-M   'P 1'
#
loop_
_entity.id
_entity.type
_entity.pdbx_description
1 polymer ?
#
loop_
_entity_poly.entity_id
_entity_poly.type
_entity_poly.pdbx_seq_one_letter_code
_entity_poly.pdbx_strand_id
1 'polypeptide(L)'
;TGDMSWTYTQAAGIITTVCVYEDLLFSASFDKFIRCYTRQDHKLKALYYGADRGLVTQMTVIDDKIITGNRNGIVEVIPVNRDKETMCQFEGCCHVFGIKPHLLSHVMSDHVTPDTKMFRCLWRGCKDWLSTKEGPQEAEEHMKHHIFT
;
A
#
# COMPACT_ATOMS: atom_id res chain seq x y z
N THR A 1 -5.24 13.18 31.94
CA THR A 1 -5.51 14.59 31.64
C THR A 1 -6.13 14.65 30.26
N GLY A 2 -6.98 15.64 29.95
CA GLY A 2 -7.64 15.76 28.64
C GLY A 2 -6.72 16.30 27.55
N ASP A 3 -5.42 16.08 27.67
CA ASP A 3 -4.40 16.69 26.81
C ASP A 3 -4.22 15.86 25.54
N MET A 4 -3.95 16.55 24.43
CA MET A 4 -3.62 15.91 23.17
C MET A 4 -2.28 15.19 23.28
N SER A 5 -2.26 13.89 22.98
CA SER A 5 -1.05 13.06 23.11
C SER A 5 -0.18 13.01 21.86
N TRP A 6 -0.78 13.03 20.66
CA TRP A 6 -0.04 12.90 19.40
C TRP A 6 -0.83 13.40 18.17
N THR A 7 -0.14 13.64 17.05
CA THR A 7 -0.74 13.96 15.75
C THR A 7 -0.01 13.22 14.62
N TYR A 8 -0.76 12.52 13.77
CA TYR A 8 -0.23 11.84 12.57
C TYR A 8 -0.49 12.71 11.34
N THR A 9 0.53 13.00 10.52
CA THR A 9 0.48 14.00 9.43
C THR A 9 0.90 13.45 8.07
N GLN A 10 1.19 12.16 7.96
CA GLN A 10 1.70 11.53 6.73
C GLN A 10 0.62 11.34 5.64
N ALA A 11 -0.65 11.53 5.98
CA ALA A 11 -1.75 11.42 5.03
C ALA A 11 -1.83 12.63 4.11
N ALA A 12 -2.03 12.39 2.81
CA ALA A 12 -2.37 13.44 1.87
C ALA A 12 -3.90 13.51 1.73
N GLY A 13 -4.47 14.70 1.98
CA GLY A 13 -5.90 14.96 1.88
C GLY A 13 -6.70 14.54 3.11
N ILE A 14 -8.00 14.31 2.91
CA ILE A 14 -8.97 14.07 3.98
C ILE A 14 -8.80 12.66 4.52
N ILE A 15 -8.73 12.52 5.86
CA ILE A 15 -8.89 11.24 6.55
C ILE A 15 -10.37 10.84 6.49
N THR A 16 -10.67 9.69 5.89
CA THR A 16 -12.04 9.20 5.74
C THR A 16 -12.49 8.33 6.90
N THR A 17 -11.56 7.60 7.52
CA THR A 17 -11.85 6.70 8.64
C THR A 17 -10.58 6.40 9.43
N VAL A 18 -10.74 6.15 10.72
CA VAL A 18 -9.68 5.71 11.63
C VAL A 18 -10.17 4.53 12.45
N CYS A 19 -9.28 3.59 12.75
CA CYS A 19 -9.60 2.41 13.55
C CYS A 19 -8.39 2.07 14.43
N VAL A 20 -8.65 1.59 15.65
CA VAL A 20 -7.61 1.08 16.55
C VAL A 20 -7.85 -0.41 16.72
N TYR A 21 -6.77 -1.18 16.62
CA TYR A 21 -6.77 -2.61 16.89
C TYR A 21 -5.50 -2.95 17.65
N GLU A 22 -5.65 -3.30 18.92
CA GLU A 22 -4.54 -3.54 19.85
C GLU A 22 -3.54 -2.36 19.90
N ASP A 23 -2.27 -2.62 19.58
CA ASP A 23 -1.18 -1.66 19.54
C ASP A 23 -1.08 -0.92 18.20
N LEU A 24 -1.98 -1.18 17.25
CA LEU A 24 -2.00 -0.57 15.93
C LEU A 24 -3.09 0.50 15.80
N LEU A 25 -2.77 1.56 15.05
CA LEU A 25 -3.71 2.55 14.57
C LEU A 25 -3.74 2.49 13.05
N PHE A 26 -4.95 2.42 12.49
CA PHE A 26 -5.18 2.48 11.06
C PHE A 26 -5.88 3.78 10.70
N SER A 27 -5.46 4.41 9.59
CA SER A 27 -6.18 5.54 9.00
C SER A 27 -6.27 5.36 7.49
N ALA A 28 -7.44 5.57 6.90
CA ALA A 28 -7.58 5.68 5.45
C ALA A 28 -7.80 7.13 5.03
N SER A 29 -7.32 7.49 3.84
CA SER A 29 -7.39 8.85 3.32
C SER A 29 -7.70 8.93 1.84
N PHE A 30 -7.97 10.15 1.36
CA PHE A 30 -8.31 10.44 -0.04
C PHE A 30 -7.21 10.07 -1.04
N ASP A 31 -5.96 9.98 -0.61
CA ASP A 31 -4.83 9.45 -1.39
C ASP A 31 -4.86 7.92 -1.59
N LYS A 32 -5.96 7.26 -1.17
CA LYS A 32 -6.26 5.82 -1.34
C LYS A 32 -5.40 4.89 -0.49
N PHE A 33 -4.49 5.41 0.32
CA PHE A 33 -3.74 4.59 1.26
C PHE A 33 -4.50 4.37 2.56
N ILE A 34 -4.41 3.13 3.05
CA ILE A 34 -4.63 2.79 4.44
C ILE A 34 -3.25 2.74 5.10
N ARG A 35 -3.02 3.59 6.09
CA ARG A 35 -1.78 3.66 6.86
C ARG A 35 -1.95 2.91 8.16
N CYS A 36 -1.01 2.02 8.46
CA CYS A 36 -0.89 1.33 9.74
C CYS A 36 0.26 1.94 10.53
N TYR A 37 -0.02 2.38 11.75
CA TYR A 37 0.95 2.93 12.67
C TYR A 37 1.04 2.08 13.92
N THR A 38 2.24 1.96 14.49
CA THR A 38 2.43 1.48 15.86
C THR A 38 2.06 2.58 16.83
N ARG A 39 1.20 2.29 17.81
CA ARG A 39 0.73 3.28 18.80
C ARG A 39 1.76 3.56 19.89
N GLN A 40 2.67 2.62 20.14
CA GLN A 40 3.70 2.76 21.17
C GLN A 40 4.72 3.86 20.82
N ASP A 41 5.15 3.94 19.55
CA ASP A 41 6.18 4.87 19.10
C ASP A 41 5.75 5.76 17.91
N HIS A 42 4.46 5.69 17.54
CA HIS A 42 3.81 6.51 16.52
C HIS A 42 4.42 6.43 15.12
N LYS A 43 5.16 5.37 14.80
CA LYS A 43 5.79 5.19 13.49
C LYS A 43 4.83 4.62 12.48
N LEU A 44 4.97 5.07 11.23
CA LEU A 44 4.32 4.42 10.09
C LEU A 44 4.98 3.06 9.88
N LYS A 45 4.19 2.01 10.11
CA LYS A 45 4.60 0.62 9.97
C LYS A 45 4.43 0.15 8.53
N ALA A 46 3.23 0.31 7.98
CA ALA A 46 2.93 -0.19 6.64
C ALA A 46 1.79 0.56 5.94
N LEU A 47 1.75 0.43 4.62
CA LEU A 47 0.66 0.83 3.75
C LEU A 47 -0.14 -0.38 3.28
N TYR A 48 -1.43 -0.15 3.08
CA TYR A 48 -2.35 -1.09 2.44
C TYR A 48 -3.23 -0.32 1.45
N TYR A 49 -3.75 -1.04 0.46
CA TYR A 49 -4.93 -0.61 -0.30
C TYR A 49 -6.15 -1.32 0.24
N GLY A 50 -7.32 -0.83 -0.15
CA GLY A 50 -8.58 -1.54 0.02
C GLY A 50 -9.64 -0.96 -0.90
N ALA A 51 -10.81 -1.57 -0.84
CA ALA A 51 -11.96 -1.27 -1.67
C ALA A 51 -11.62 -1.12 -3.16
N ASP A 52 -10.96 -2.14 -3.73
CA ASP A 52 -10.47 -2.22 -5.12
C ASP A 52 -9.54 -1.05 -5.48
N ARG A 53 -8.62 -0.72 -4.57
CA ARG A 53 -7.70 0.43 -4.68
C ARG A 53 -8.44 1.76 -4.89
N GLY A 54 -9.70 1.82 -4.49
CA GLY A 54 -10.55 2.99 -4.55
C GLY A 54 -10.48 3.83 -3.27
N LEU A 55 -11.40 4.77 -3.17
CA LEU A 55 -11.57 5.55 -1.94
C LEU A 55 -12.26 4.69 -0.87
N VAL A 56 -11.52 4.34 0.18
CA VAL A 56 -12.09 3.71 1.37
C VAL A 56 -12.95 4.72 2.11
N THR A 57 -14.25 4.47 2.21
CA THR A 57 -15.18 5.33 2.97
C THR A 57 -15.47 4.82 4.37
N GLN A 58 -15.25 3.53 4.61
CA GLN A 58 -15.42 2.92 5.93
C GLN A 58 -14.41 1.79 6.12
N MET A 59 -13.94 1.63 7.35
CA MET A 59 -12.98 0.60 7.72
C MET A 59 -13.27 0.09 9.13
N THR A 60 -13.08 -1.21 9.35
CA THR A 60 -12.98 -1.82 10.67
C THR A 60 -11.85 -2.84 10.66
N VAL A 61 -11.33 -3.19 11.83
CA VAL A 61 -10.27 -4.19 11.97
C VAL A 61 -10.67 -5.19 13.06
N ILE A 62 -10.63 -6.48 12.73
CA ILE A 62 -10.98 -7.59 13.63
C ILE A 62 -10.20 -8.83 13.23
N ASP A 63 -9.75 -9.63 14.19
CA ASP A 63 -9.04 -10.91 13.97
C ASP A 63 -7.95 -10.82 12.90
N ASP A 64 -7.04 -9.84 13.06
CA ASP A 64 -5.97 -9.53 12.11
C ASP A 64 -6.46 -9.34 10.65
N LYS A 65 -7.66 -8.78 10.46
CA LYS A 65 -8.22 -8.45 9.14
C LYS A 65 -8.71 -7.01 9.11
N ILE A 66 -8.24 -6.26 8.11
CA ILE A 66 -8.80 -4.97 7.73
C ILE A 66 -9.98 -5.25 6.81
N ILE A 67 -11.17 -4.78 7.20
CA ILE A 67 -12.38 -4.86 6.40
C ILE A 67 -12.68 -3.45 5.92
N THR A 68 -12.76 -3.26 4.61
CA THR A 68 -12.95 -1.95 3.99
C THR A 68 -14.20 -1.92 3.14
N GLY A 69 -14.80 -0.74 2.99
CA GLY A 69 -15.93 -0.49 2.11
C GLY A 69 -15.80 0.83 1.36
N ASN A 70 -16.32 0.90 0.13
CA ASN A 70 -16.39 2.13 -0.67
C ASN A 70 -17.82 2.47 -1.16
N ARG A 71 -17.96 3.60 -1.86
CA ARG A 71 -19.22 4.07 -2.45
C ARG A 71 -19.75 3.20 -3.59
N ASN A 72 -18.91 2.32 -4.15
CA ASN A 72 -19.28 1.43 -5.24
C ASN A 72 -19.84 0.09 -4.74
N GLY A 73 -20.01 -0.07 -3.41
CA GLY A 73 -20.51 -1.30 -2.82
C GLY A 73 -19.45 -2.42 -2.72
N ILE A 74 -18.18 -2.12 -2.96
CA ILE A 74 -17.09 -3.09 -2.81
C ILE A 74 -16.73 -3.20 -1.33
N VAL A 75 -16.70 -4.44 -0.84
CA VAL A 75 -16.20 -4.80 0.50
C VAL A 75 -15.03 -5.76 0.34
N GLU A 76 -13.89 -5.40 0.92
CA GLU A 76 -12.68 -6.22 0.87
C GLU A 76 -12.19 -6.57 2.27
N VAL A 77 -11.64 -7.78 2.38
CA VAL A 77 -11.04 -8.30 3.60
C VAL A 77 -9.56 -8.53 3.32
N ILE A 78 -8.70 -7.80 4.04
CA ILE A 78 -7.26 -7.76 3.83
C ILE A 78 -6.59 -8.24 5.12
N PRO A 79 -5.65 -9.21 5.05
CA PRO A 79 -4.93 -9.64 6.25
C PRO A 79 -3.99 -8.53 6.75
N VAL A 80 -3.98 -8.32 8.07
CA VAL A 80 -2.97 -7.53 8.76
C VAL A 80 -1.74 -8.41 8.93
N ASN A 81 -0.60 -7.94 8.46
CA ASN A 81 0.65 -8.66 8.60
C ASN A 81 1.54 -7.93 9.61
N ARG A 82 1.85 -8.57 10.72
CA ARG A 82 2.58 -7.94 11.83
C ARG A 82 4.10 -8.03 11.69
N ASP A 83 4.59 -9.05 10.98
CA ASP A 83 6.01 -9.42 10.99
C ASP A 83 6.67 -9.36 9.62
N LYS A 84 5.89 -9.25 8.52
CA LYS A 84 6.40 -9.37 7.15
C LYS A 84 5.95 -8.21 6.27
N GLU A 85 6.40 -7.02 6.61
CA GLU A 85 6.36 -5.86 5.72
C GLU A 85 7.34 -6.00 4.56
N THR A 86 6.95 -5.51 3.38
CA THR A 86 7.80 -5.51 2.20
C THR A 86 7.99 -4.07 1.70
N MET A 87 9.25 -3.63 1.68
CA MET A 87 9.64 -2.31 1.21
C MET A 87 9.81 -2.31 -0.31
N CYS A 88 9.26 -1.30 -0.98
CA CYS A 88 9.54 -1.06 -2.41
C CYS A 88 11.03 -0.75 -2.62
N GLN A 89 11.66 -1.45 -3.56
CA GLN A 89 13.10 -1.26 -3.86
C GLN A 89 13.34 -0.48 -5.15
N PHE A 90 12.30 0.15 -5.72
CA PHE A 90 12.50 1.09 -6.83
C PHE A 90 13.27 2.33 -6.35
N GLU A 91 14.17 2.81 -7.20
CA GLU A 91 14.98 4.00 -6.91
C GLU A 91 14.12 5.21 -6.54
N GLY A 92 14.40 5.82 -5.40
CA GLY A 92 13.66 6.99 -4.88
C GLY A 92 12.34 6.68 -4.17
N CYS A 93 11.90 5.42 -4.10
CA CYS A 93 10.70 5.04 -3.36
C CYS A 93 11.02 4.66 -1.90
N CYS A 94 10.15 5.03 -0.97
CA CYS A 94 10.29 4.72 0.46
C CYS A 94 9.06 4.03 1.06
N HIS A 95 8.12 3.56 0.22
CA HIS A 95 6.89 2.94 0.69
C HIS A 95 7.11 1.50 1.15
N VAL A 96 6.49 1.18 2.28
CA VAL A 96 6.49 -0.14 2.90
C VAL A 96 5.06 -0.64 2.91
N PHE A 97 4.81 -1.87 2.43
CA PHE A 97 3.48 -2.45 2.34
C PHE A 97 3.33 -3.67 3.24
N GLY A 98 2.15 -3.83 3.83
CA GLY A 98 1.89 -4.95 4.72
C GLY A 98 1.69 -6.28 3.98
N ILE A 99 1.33 -6.23 2.69
CA ILE A 99 1.19 -7.42 1.85
C ILE A 99 1.80 -7.22 0.46
N LYS A 100 2.41 -8.29 -0.06
CA LYS A 100 3.06 -8.32 -1.38
C LYS A 100 2.14 -7.91 -2.55
N PRO A 101 0.85 -8.32 -2.61
CA PRO A 101 -0.04 -7.87 -3.69
C PRO A 101 -0.27 -6.36 -3.74
N HIS A 102 -0.26 -5.67 -2.60
CA HIS A 102 -0.36 -4.22 -2.56
C HIS A 102 0.94 -3.55 -3.03
N LEU A 103 2.10 -4.10 -2.66
CA LEU A 103 3.37 -3.64 -3.21
C LEU A 103 3.43 -3.81 -4.73
N LEU A 104 2.99 -4.95 -5.26
CA LEU A 104 2.92 -5.17 -6.70
C LEU A 104 1.99 -4.14 -7.36
N SER A 105 0.81 -3.91 -6.78
CA SER A 105 -0.12 -2.89 -7.31
C SER A 105 0.52 -1.50 -7.37
N HIS A 106 1.20 -1.08 -6.29
CA HIS A 106 1.93 0.19 -6.24
C HIS A 106 3.02 0.26 -7.31
N VAL A 107 3.82 -0.79 -7.46
CA VAL A 107 4.89 -0.83 -8.47
C VAL A 107 4.32 -0.67 -9.87
N MET A 108 3.25 -1.39 -10.18
CA MET A 108 2.62 -1.34 -11.48
C MET A 108 1.96 0.01 -11.77
N SER A 109 1.47 0.72 -10.76
CA SER A 109 0.82 2.03 -10.95
C SER A 109 1.79 3.21 -10.95
N ASP A 110 2.81 3.19 -10.10
CA ASP A 110 3.65 4.36 -9.81
C ASP A 110 5.00 4.30 -10.53
N HIS A 111 5.52 3.10 -10.81
CA HIS A 111 6.87 2.92 -11.36
C HIS A 111 6.90 2.32 -12.76
N VAL A 112 5.83 1.65 -13.19
CA VAL A 112 5.73 1.07 -14.53
C VAL A 112 4.88 1.97 -15.42
N THR A 113 5.50 2.56 -16.44
CA THR A 113 4.82 3.44 -17.39
C THR A 113 4.00 2.64 -18.41
N PRO A 114 2.72 2.99 -18.63
CA PRO A 114 1.94 2.42 -19.72
C PRO A 114 2.55 2.72 -21.10
N ASP A 115 2.25 1.86 -22.09
CA ASP A 115 2.49 2.06 -23.53
C ASP A 115 3.91 2.47 -23.94
N THR A 116 4.92 2.07 -23.15
CA THR A 116 6.31 2.42 -23.39
C THR A 116 7.01 1.33 -24.20
N LYS A 117 7.64 1.72 -25.33
CA LYS A 117 8.33 0.77 -26.23
C LYS A 117 9.37 -0.07 -25.52
N MET A 118 10.24 0.57 -24.73
CA MET A 118 11.16 -0.10 -23.82
C MET A 118 11.57 0.87 -22.71
N PHE A 119 11.72 0.37 -21.50
CA PHE A 119 12.30 1.08 -20.36
C PHE A 119 13.18 0.15 -19.53
N ARG A 120 14.08 0.74 -18.76
CA ARG A 120 14.96 -0.02 -17.86
C ARG A 120 14.28 -0.20 -16.51
N CYS A 121 14.33 -1.41 -15.95
CA CYS A 121 13.90 -1.64 -14.58
C CYS A 121 14.85 -0.91 -13.60
N LEU A 122 14.27 -0.10 -12.71
CA LEU A 122 14.98 0.63 -11.65
C LEU A 122 14.83 -0.04 -10.28
N TRP A 123 14.41 -1.30 -10.24
CA TRP A 123 14.46 -2.10 -9.03
C TRP A 123 15.93 -2.28 -8.61
N ARG A 124 16.21 -2.15 -7.30
CA ARG A 124 17.57 -2.24 -6.76
C ARG A 124 18.30 -3.51 -7.24
N GLY A 125 19.37 -3.30 -8.00
CA GLY A 125 20.23 -4.38 -8.51
C GLY A 125 19.75 -5.01 -9.83
N CYS A 126 18.57 -4.65 -10.34
CA CYS A 126 18.10 -5.11 -11.65
C CYS A 126 18.73 -4.30 -12.79
N LYS A 127 18.95 -4.96 -13.94
CA LYS A 127 19.48 -4.35 -15.16
C LYS A 127 18.65 -4.67 -16.41
N ASP A 128 17.51 -5.33 -16.22
CA ASP A 128 16.68 -5.80 -17.33
C ASP A 128 15.93 -4.64 -17.97
N TRP A 129 15.62 -4.83 -19.25
CA TRP A 129 14.79 -3.94 -20.05
C TRP A 129 13.44 -4.60 -20.27
N LEU A 130 12.39 -3.82 -20.15
CA LEU A 130 11.01 -4.26 -20.24
C LEU A 130 10.27 -3.44 -21.28
N SER A 131 9.23 -4.03 -21.86
CA SER A 131 8.27 -3.34 -22.72
C SER A 131 6.87 -3.44 -22.13
N THR A 132 6.08 -2.37 -22.29
CA THR A 132 4.63 -2.38 -22.03
C THR A 132 3.83 -2.17 -23.31
N LYS A 133 4.46 -2.22 -24.48
CA LYS A 133 3.83 -1.95 -25.78
C LYS A 133 2.71 -2.94 -26.14
N GLU A 134 2.90 -4.21 -25.81
CA GLU A 134 1.93 -5.28 -26.08
C GLU A 134 1.02 -5.55 -24.85
N GLY A 135 1.09 -4.68 -23.83
CA GLY A 135 0.39 -4.80 -22.57
C GLY A 135 1.33 -4.91 -21.35
N PRO A 136 0.78 -4.85 -20.13
CA PRO A 136 1.57 -4.82 -18.90
C PRO A 136 2.04 -6.20 -18.43
N GLN A 137 1.63 -7.30 -19.07
CA GLN A 137 1.80 -8.66 -18.54
C GLN A 137 3.28 -9.04 -18.37
N GLU A 138 4.13 -8.71 -19.35
CA GLU A 138 5.57 -8.98 -19.26
C GLU A 138 6.21 -8.24 -18.08
N ALA A 139 5.90 -6.95 -17.94
CA ALA A 139 6.37 -6.15 -16.83
C ALA A 139 5.83 -6.66 -15.49
N GLU A 140 4.56 -7.05 -15.43
CA GLU A 140 3.94 -7.57 -14.21
C GLU A 140 4.59 -8.89 -13.76
N GLU A 141 4.80 -9.84 -14.67
CA GLU A 141 5.49 -11.09 -14.36
C GLU A 141 6.92 -10.84 -13.92
N HIS A 142 7.64 -9.93 -14.56
CA HIS A 142 8.96 -9.53 -14.10
C HIS A 142 8.93 -8.92 -12.68
N MET A 143 7.99 -8.03 -12.37
CA MET A 143 7.86 -7.45 -11.03
C MET A 143 7.45 -8.49 -9.99
N LYS A 144 6.64 -9.48 -10.36
CA LYS A 144 6.30 -10.59 -9.48
C LYS A 144 7.54 -11.37 -9.05
N HIS A 145 8.52 -11.56 -9.93
CA HIS A 145 9.78 -12.19 -9.53
C HIS A 145 10.46 -11.39 -8.41
N HIS A 146 10.64 -10.07 -8.56
CA HIS A 146 11.26 -9.25 -7.50
C HIS A 146 10.52 -9.27 -6.16
N ILE A 147 9.19 -9.34 -6.18
CA ILE A 147 8.36 -9.16 -4.99
C ILE A 147 8.07 -10.49 -4.29
N PHE A 148 7.86 -11.56 -5.05
CA PHE A 148 7.35 -12.83 -4.50
C PHE A 148 8.44 -13.90 -4.29
N THR A 149 9.61 -13.79 -4.92
CA THR A 149 10.78 -14.64 -4.62
C THR A 149 11.60 -14.08 -3.46
#